data_AF-A0A7W1LRJ2-F1
#
_entry.id   AF-A0A7W1LRJ2-F1
#
_cell.length_a   1.000
_cell.length_b   1.000
_cell.length_c   1.000
_cell.angle_alpha   90.00
_cell.angle_beta   90.00
_cell.angle_gamma   90.00
#
_symmetry.space_group_name_H-M   'P 1'
#
loop_
_entity.id
_entity.type
_entity.pdbx_description
1 polymer ?
#
loop_
_entity_poly.entity_id
_entity_poly.type
_entity_poly.pdbx_seq_one_letter_code
_entity_poly.pdbx_strand_id
1 'polypeptide(L)'
;MAWQRCWRRAVRGRRSAARPDGVASRRIAVDQDGGAASGVTALTAAVDDGLAPDVWVIALGTNDVTKYAATEFAALIAQLLKALPADGAGVVWVNTYLRDAAGQASAFNGALTAIVGERPFTIVADWAEEAPTDGLLIDDGIHFTDAGNAAFASLVVAAVDQLR
;
A
#
# COMPACT_ATOMS: atom_id res chain seq x y z
N MET A 1 11.14 -3.71 -8.21
CA MET A 1 9.84 -4.03 -8.86
C MET A 1 9.38 -5.48 -8.57
N ALA A 2 9.35 -5.91 -7.29
CA ALA A 2 8.93 -7.27 -6.90
C ALA A 2 7.39 -7.44 -6.88
N TRP A 3 6.68 -6.39 -6.42
CA TRP A 3 5.23 -6.25 -6.37
C TRP A 3 4.45 -6.66 -7.63
N GLN A 4 5.05 -6.46 -8.80
CA GLN A 4 4.41 -6.64 -10.11
C GLN A 4 4.12 -8.11 -10.47
N ARG A 5 4.94 -9.06 -9.97
CA ARG A 5 4.86 -10.46 -10.40
C ARG A 5 3.93 -11.29 -9.52
N CYS A 6 3.76 -10.92 -8.24
CA CYS A 6 2.98 -11.72 -7.31
C CYS A 6 1.46 -11.51 -7.45
N TRP A 7 1.02 -10.27 -7.70
CA TRP A 7 -0.41 -9.94 -7.84
C TRP A 7 -1.10 -10.73 -8.96
N ARG A 8 -0.44 -10.91 -10.12
CA ARG A 8 -0.96 -11.69 -11.26
C ARG A 8 -1.06 -13.20 -10.97
N ARG A 9 -0.35 -13.71 -9.95
CA ARG A 9 -0.29 -15.14 -9.62
C ARG A 9 -1.28 -15.53 -8.51
N ALA A 10 -1.44 -14.67 -7.49
CA ALA A 10 -2.33 -14.93 -6.36
C ALA A 10 -3.83 -14.88 -6.70
N VAL A 11 -4.22 -14.06 -7.69
CA VAL A 11 -5.64 -13.79 -8.00
C VAL A 11 -6.24 -14.78 -9.02
N ARG A 12 -5.44 -15.68 -9.62
CA ARG A 12 -5.89 -16.63 -10.66
C ARG A 12 -6.86 -17.73 -10.20
N GLY A 13 -7.35 -17.71 -8.96
CA GLY A 13 -8.19 -18.77 -8.40
C GLY A 13 -9.48 -18.34 -7.68
N ARG A 14 -9.76 -17.04 -7.48
CA ARG A 14 -10.98 -16.57 -6.79
C ARG A 14 -11.74 -15.58 -7.67
N ARG A 15 -13.08 -15.59 -7.60
CA ARG A 15 -14.03 -14.80 -8.44
C ARG A 15 -14.00 -13.27 -8.18
N SER A 16 -12.87 -12.72 -7.79
CA SER A 16 -12.68 -11.27 -7.62
C SER A 16 -11.59 -10.84 -8.60
N ALA A 17 -11.97 -10.12 -9.65
CA ALA A 17 -11.01 -9.58 -10.61
C ALA A 17 -10.27 -8.41 -9.95
N ALA A 18 -9.04 -8.64 -9.53
CA ALA A 18 -8.19 -7.59 -8.99
C ALA A 18 -7.44 -6.91 -10.15
N ARG A 19 -7.68 -5.63 -10.39
CA ARG A 19 -7.00 -4.85 -11.41
C ARG A 19 -5.83 -4.10 -10.76
N PRO A 20 -4.57 -4.35 -11.19
CA PRO A 20 -3.45 -3.57 -10.69
C PRO A 20 -3.45 -2.21 -11.38
N ASP A 21 -3.85 -1.18 -10.65
CA ASP A 21 -3.82 0.22 -11.07
C ASP A 21 -2.78 0.99 -10.23
N GLY A 22 -2.11 2.01 -10.80
CA GLY A 22 -1.01 2.72 -10.12
C GLY A 22 0.33 1.97 -10.05
N VAL A 23 0.57 1.02 -10.96
CA VAL A 23 1.77 0.15 -10.98
C VAL A 23 3.11 0.91 -11.09
N ALA A 24 3.08 2.11 -11.66
CA ALA A 24 4.25 2.99 -11.74
C ALA A 24 4.39 3.90 -10.52
N SER A 25 3.37 3.99 -9.67
CA SER A 25 3.35 4.90 -8.54
C SER A 25 4.35 4.51 -7.48
N ARG A 26 5.14 5.50 -7.07
CA ARG A 26 6.24 5.30 -6.12
C ARG A 26 6.03 6.09 -4.84
N ARG A 27 5.39 7.26 -4.92
CA ARG A 27 5.18 8.21 -3.82
C ARG A 27 3.68 8.42 -3.62
N ILE A 28 3.27 8.81 -2.42
CA ILE A 28 1.84 9.05 -2.13
C ILE A 28 1.30 10.26 -2.91
N ALA A 29 1.93 11.44 -2.80
CA ALA A 29 1.35 12.69 -3.29
C ALA A 29 2.17 13.44 -4.35
N VAL A 30 3.35 12.93 -4.72
CA VAL A 30 4.26 13.63 -5.63
C VAL A 30 4.59 12.75 -6.82
N ASP A 31 4.26 13.23 -8.02
CA ASP A 31 4.68 12.62 -9.28
C ASP A 31 6.21 12.70 -9.38
N GLN A 32 6.85 11.66 -9.92
CA GLN A 32 8.31 11.64 -10.08
C GLN A 32 8.74 12.02 -11.48
N ASP A 33 9.93 12.62 -11.57
CA ASP A 33 10.65 12.82 -12.81
C ASP A 33 10.73 11.49 -13.60
N GLY A 34 10.45 11.56 -14.91
CA GLY A 34 10.33 10.38 -15.76
C GLY A 34 8.90 9.82 -15.88
N GLY A 35 7.88 10.51 -15.35
CA GLY A 35 6.47 10.26 -15.66
C GLY A 35 5.76 9.25 -14.76
N ALA A 36 6.34 8.88 -13.61
CA ALA A 36 5.67 8.02 -12.65
C ALA A 36 4.66 8.83 -11.82
N ALA A 37 3.36 8.61 -12.07
CA ALA A 37 2.26 9.22 -11.35
C ALA A 37 2.30 8.87 -9.84
N SER A 38 1.97 9.81 -8.97
CA SER A 38 1.78 9.57 -7.54
C SER A 38 0.61 8.62 -7.27
N GLY A 39 0.51 8.11 -6.05
CA GLY A 39 -0.65 7.32 -5.61
C GLY A 39 -1.96 8.09 -5.75
N VAL A 40 -1.97 9.37 -5.38
CA VAL A 40 -3.13 10.27 -5.57
C VAL A 40 -3.49 10.38 -7.05
N THR A 41 -2.52 10.73 -7.90
CA THR A 41 -2.74 10.90 -9.35
C THR A 41 -3.26 9.62 -9.99
N ALA A 42 -2.67 8.47 -9.68
CA ALA A 42 -3.08 7.18 -10.23
C ALA A 42 -4.47 6.75 -9.75
N LEU A 43 -4.78 6.99 -8.47
CA LEU A 43 -6.09 6.70 -7.91
C LEU A 43 -7.18 7.56 -8.57
N THR A 44 -6.95 8.87 -8.67
CA THR A 44 -7.90 9.78 -9.32
C THR A 44 -8.14 9.37 -10.77
N ALA A 45 -7.09 9.09 -11.54
CA ALA A 45 -7.23 8.62 -12.92
C ALA A 45 -8.03 7.31 -13.02
N ALA A 46 -7.79 6.35 -12.12
CA ALA A 46 -8.52 5.09 -12.13
C ALA A 46 -10.02 5.29 -11.83
N VAL A 47 -10.35 6.15 -10.87
CA VAL A 47 -11.74 6.52 -10.54
C VAL A 47 -12.39 7.24 -11.72
N ASP A 48 -11.70 8.19 -12.35
CA ASP A 48 -12.19 8.93 -13.52
C ASP A 48 -12.44 8.00 -14.73
N ASP A 49 -11.62 6.96 -14.87
CA ASP A 49 -11.80 5.87 -15.86
C ASP A 49 -12.94 4.89 -15.49
N GLY A 50 -13.63 5.12 -14.37
CA GLY A 50 -14.80 4.36 -13.93
C GLY A 50 -14.50 3.13 -13.06
N LEU A 51 -13.29 3.03 -12.50
CA LEU A 51 -12.97 1.95 -11.56
C LEU A 51 -13.72 2.15 -10.23
N ALA A 52 -14.59 1.19 -9.90
CA ALA A 52 -15.36 1.17 -8.65
C ALA A 52 -15.29 -0.22 -8.00
N PRO A 53 -14.19 -0.56 -7.31
CA PRO A 53 -14.03 -1.84 -6.65
C PRO A 53 -14.70 -1.84 -5.27
N ASP A 54 -15.07 -3.01 -4.78
CA ASP A 54 -15.59 -3.15 -3.40
C ASP A 54 -14.50 -2.87 -2.35
N VAL A 55 -13.22 -3.06 -2.70
CA VAL A 55 -12.06 -2.86 -1.82
C VAL A 55 -10.89 -2.25 -2.58
N TRP A 56 -10.29 -1.21 -2.02
CA TRP A 56 -9.02 -0.64 -2.46
C TRP A 56 -7.86 -1.22 -1.64
N VAL A 57 -6.81 -1.67 -2.32
CA VAL A 57 -5.56 -2.09 -1.67
C VAL A 57 -4.49 -1.06 -1.95
N ILE A 58 -3.96 -0.43 -0.89
CA ILE A 58 -2.94 0.61 -0.96
C ILE A 58 -1.64 0.07 -0.37
N ALA A 59 -0.56 0.27 -1.11
CA ALA A 59 0.76 -0.25 -0.79
C ALA A 59 1.84 0.80 -1.01
N LEU A 60 1.64 1.95 -0.36
CA LEU A 60 2.49 3.13 -0.49
C LEU A 60 2.99 3.55 0.90
N GLY A 61 4.15 4.21 0.91
CA GLY A 61 4.80 4.71 2.13
C GLY A 61 6.32 4.55 2.10
N THR A 62 6.85 3.41 1.61
CA THR A 62 8.29 3.11 1.63
C THR A 62 9.18 4.19 1.02
N ASN A 63 8.76 4.82 -0.09
CA ASN A 63 9.55 5.88 -0.72
C ASN A 63 9.32 7.28 -0.11
N ASP A 64 8.35 7.42 0.80
CA ASP A 64 7.99 8.68 1.43
C ASP A 64 8.62 8.82 2.82
N VAL A 65 8.87 7.72 3.56
CA VAL A 65 9.35 7.77 4.96
C VAL A 65 10.68 8.51 5.16
N THR A 66 11.55 8.53 4.14
CA THR A 66 12.83 9.27 4.19
C THR A 66 12.78 10.63 3.49
N LYS A 67 11.60 11.07 3.04
CA LYS A 67 11.41 12.30 2.26
C LYS A 67 10.60 13.37 2.99
N TYR A 68 10.00 13.01 4.11
CA TYR A 68 9.17 13.89 4.93
C TYR A 68 9.53 13.73 6.41
N ALA A 69 9.24 14.77 7.19
CA ALA A 69 9.26 14.72 8.64
C ALA A 69 8.07 13.92 9.18
N ALA A 70 8.22 13.34 10.37
CA ALA A 70 7.16 12.57 11.02
C ALA A 70 5.84 13.34 11.18
N THR A 71 5.93 14.66 11.40
CA THR A 71 4.78 15.56 11.53
C THR A 71 3.98 15.73 10.24
N GLU A 72 4.53 15.36 9.08
CA GLU A 72 3.89 15.55 7.78
C GLU A 72 3.15 14.29 7.30
N PHE A 73 3.47 13.11 7.84
CA PHE A 73 2.89 11.84 7.39
C PHE A 73 1.37 11.83 7.51
N ALA A 74 0.82 12.42 8.56
CA ALA A 74 -0.60 12.48 8.76
C ALA A 74 -1.33 13.19 7.61
N ALA A 75 -0.83 14.36 7.20
CA ALA A 75 -1.39 15.11 6.10
C ALA A 75 -1.26 14.35 4.77
N LEU A 76 -0.13 13.67 4.56
CA LEU A 76 0.15 12.88 3.36
C LEU A 76 -0.82 11.69 3.21
N ILE A 77 -1.06 10.95 4.29
CA ILE A 77 -2.00 9.82 4.32
C ILE A 77 -3.43 10.31 4.08
N ALA A 78 -3.84 11.39 4.78
CA ALA A 78 -5.16 11.98 4.62
C ALA A 78 -5.42 12.46 3.18
N GLN A 79 -4.40 12.95 2.48
CA GLN A 79 -4.53 13.38 1.09
C GLN A 79 -4.93 12.23 0.15
N LEU A 80 -4.34 11.05 0.31
CA LEU A 80 -4.71 9.88 -0.48
C LEU A 80 -6.10 9.37 -0.11
N LEU A 81 -6.42 9.27 1.18
CA LEU A 81 -7.75 8.84 1.61
C LEU A 81 -8.87 9.78 1.12
N LYS A 82 -8.59 11.09 1.01
CA LYS A 82 -9.54 12.06 0.45
C LYS A 82 -9.78 11.86 -1.05
N ALA A 83 -8.81 11.29 -1.78
CA ALA A 83 -8.94 11.00 -3.21
C ALA A 83 -9.75 9.72 -3.48
N LEU A 84 -9.98 8.88 -2.47
CA LEU A 84 -10.87 7.73 -2.60
C LEU A 84 -12.33 8.18 -2.76
N PRO A 85 -13.13 7.46 -3.55
CA PRO A 85 -14.56 7.69 -3.62
C PRO A 85 -15.23 7.61 -2.24
N ALA A 86 -16.29 8.39 -2.05
CA ALA A 86 -17.12 8.36 -0.85
C ALA A 86 -18.20 7.25 -0.89
N ASP A 87 -18.06 6.28 -1.80
CA ASP A 87 -19.02 5.21 -2.08
C ASP A 87 -19.08 4.12 -1.00
N GLY A 88 -18.18 4.20 0.00
CA GLY A 88 -18.12 3.23 1.10
C GLY A 88 -17.27 2.00 0.79
N ALA A 89 -16.49 2.00 -0.29
CA ALA A 89 -15.54 0.93 -0.58
C ALA A 89 -14.56 0.72 0.59
N GLY A 90 -14.30 -0.55 0.89
CA GLY A 90 -13.35 -0.94 1.92
C GLY A 90 -11.92 -0.55 1.54
N VAL A 91 -11.05 -0.38 2.51
CA VAL A 91 -9.65 -0.01 2.28
C VAL A 91 -8.73 -0.94 3.06
N VAL A 92 -7.81 -1.59 2.37
CA VAL A 92 -6.67 -2.27 2.97
C VAL A 92 -5.43 -1.43 2.68
N TRP A 93 -4.81 -0.86 3.71
CA TRP A 93 -3.52 -0.18 3.56
C TRP A 93 -2.42 -1.05 4.17
N VAL A 94 -1.46 -1.49 3.36
CA VAL A 94 -0.31 -2.25 3.84
C VAL A 94 0.74 -1.31 4.40
N ASN A 95 1.07 -1.45 5.67
CA ASN A 95 2.04 -0.57 6.34
C ASN A 95 3.48 -0.81 5.82
N THR A 96 4.39 0.07 6.20
CA THR A 96 5.73 0.14 5.59
C THR A 96 6.81 -0.45 6.49
N TYR A 97 7.72 -1.21 5.89
CA TYR A 97 9.01 -1.58 6.46
C TYR A 97 10.14 -0.91 5.69
N LEU A 98 11.13 -0.37 6.41
CA LEU A 98 12.39 0.07 5.83
C LEU A 98 13.51 -0.10 6.86
N ARG A 99 14.38 -1.10 6.67
CA ARG A 99 15.44 -1.50 7.61
C ARG A 99 16.30 -0.31 8.06
N ASP A 100 16.79 0.46 7.10
CA ASP A 100 17.72 1.56 7.33
C ASP A 100 17.05 2.86 7.82
N ALA A 101 15.72 2.85 7.96
CA ALA A 101 14.95 3.98 8.45
C ALA A 101 13.81 3.53 9.38
N ALA A 102 14.06 2.52 10.23
CA ALA A 102 13.05 1.88 11.07
C ALA A 102 12.25 2.88 11.94
N GLY A 103 12.91 3.90 12.48
CA GLY A 103 12.22 4.96 13.26
C GLY A 103 11.24 5.78 12.43
N GLN A 104 11.62 6.14 11.19
CA GLN A 104 10.73 6.86 10.27
C GLN A 104 9.59 5.97 9.77
N ALA A 105 9.86 4.69 9.47
CA ALA A 105 8.84 3.72 9.12
C ALA A 105 7.84 3.52 10.25
N SER A 106 8.32 3.40 11.50
CA SER A 106 7.47 3.31 12.69
C SER A 106 6.62 4.57 12.87
N ALA A 107 7.19 5.76 12.67
CA ALA A 107 6.44 7.01 12.76
C ALA A 107 5.35 7.12 11.68
N PHE A 108 5.66 6.71 10.45
CA PHE A 108 4.68 6.63 9.37
C PHE A 108 3.55 5.64 9.69
N ASN A 109 3.88 4.43 10.14
CA ASN A 109 2.91 3.39 10.48
C ASN A 109 2.01 3.80 11.66
N GLY A 110 2.57 4.52 12.64
CA GLY A 110 1.81 5.12 13.74
C GLY A 110 0.79 6.16 13.23
N ALA A 111 1.22 7.06 12.35
CA ALA A 111 0.32 8.03 11.72
C ALA A 111 -0.75 7.36 10.86
N LEU A 112 -0.40 6.31 10.11
CA LEU A 112 -1.34 5.51 9.32
C LEU A 112 -2.43 4.91 10.20
N THR A 113 -2.03 4.21 11.27
CA THR A 113 -2.96 3.58 12.22
C THR A 113 -3.89 4.60 12.86
N ALA A 114 -3.37 5.76 13.27
CA ALA A 114 -4.16 6.82 13.87
C ALA A 114 -5.23 7.37 12.91
N ILE A 115 -4.87 7.62 11.65
CA ILE A 115 -5.80 8.18 10.65
C ILE A 115 -6.85 7.18 10.22
N VAL A 116 -6.43 5.94 9.91
CA VAL A 116 -7.36 4.94 9.38
C VAL A 116 -8.30 4.40 10.44
N GLY A 117 -7.93 4.48 11.73
CA GLY A 117 -8.80 4.12 12.84
C GLY A 117 -10.10 4.93 12.91
N GLU A 118 -10.16 6.08 12.24
CA GLU A 118 -11.35 6.93 12.17
C GLU A 118 -12.26 6.59 10.96
N ARG A 119 -11.78 5.76 10.01
CA ARG A 119 -12.51 5.42 8.78
C ARG A 119 -13.17 4.05 8.90
N PRO A 120 -14.50 3.93 8.68
CA PRO A 120 -15.15 2.62 8.65
C PRO A 120 -14.62 1.75 7.50
N PHE A 121 -14.70 0.44 7.65
CA PHE A 121 -14.26 -0.54 6.64
C PHE A 121 -12.82 -0.36 6.15
N THR A 122 -11.93 0.09 7.04
CA THR A 122 -10.51 0.25 6.74
C THR A 122 -9.66 -0.61 7.67
N ILE A 123 -8.70 -1.35 7.11
CA ILE A 123 -7.78 -2.22 7.83
C ILE A 123 -6.34 -1.89 7.43
N VAL A 124 -5.43 -1.92 8.41
CA VAL A 124 -3.99 -1.91 8.17
C VAL A 124 -3.51 -3.35 8.10
N ALA A 125 -2.88 -3.73 6.99
CA ALA A 125 -2.19 -5.01 6.88
C ALA A 125 -0.73 -4.83 7.35
N ASP A 126 -0.29 -5.61 8.32
CA ASP A 126 0.98 -5.40 9.02
C ASP A 126 2.17 -6.08 8.35
N TRP A 127 2.64 -5.51 7.24
CA TRP A 127 3.86 -5.97 6.59
C TRP A 127 5.11 -5.64 7.40
N ALA A 128 5.07 -4.59 8.22
CA ALA A 128 6.19 -4.18 9.06
C ALA A 128 6.57 -5.24 10.09
N GLU A 129 5.61 -6.04 10.56
CA GLU A 129 5.83 -7.20 11.41
C GLU A 129 6.45 -8.38 10.64
N GLU A 130 5.98 -8.68 9.42
CA GLU A 130 6.45 -9.84 8.65
C GLU A 130 7.81 -9.62 7.98
N ALA A 131 8.03 -8.44 7.39
CA ALA A 131 9.17 -8.11 6.54
C ALA A 131 10.57 -8.40 7.13
N PRO A 132 10.83 -8.28 8.45
CA PRO A 132 12.12 -8.64 9.04
C PRO A 132 12.44 -10.13 9.00
N THR A 133 11.48 -11.00 8.69
CA THR A 133 11.68 -12.46 8.65
C THR A 133 12.71 -12.84 7.58
N ASP A 134 13.68 -13.68 7.98
CA ASP A 134 14.74 -14.15 7.10
C ASP A 134 14.19 -14.79 5.82
N GLY A 135 14.77 -14.39 4.69
CA GLY A 135 14.41 -14.92 3.38
C GLY A 135 13.18 -14.29 2.73
N LEU A 136 12.51 -13.31 3.35
CA LEU A 136 11.42 -12.57 2.69
C LEU A 136 11.93 -11.41 1.83
N LEU A 137 13.00 -10.75 2.24
CA LEU A 137 13.62 -9.64 1.51
C LEU A 137 14.95 -10.07 0.90
N ILE A 138 15.30 -9.49 -0.25
CA ILE A 138 16.67 -9.58 -0.79
C ILE A 138 17.60 -8.68 0.05
N ASP A 139 18.89 -8.71 -0.29
CA ASP A 139 19.94 -8.05 0.49
C ASP A 139 19.71 -6.55 0.72
N ASP A 140 19.01 -5.87 -0.18
CA ASP A 140 18.68 -4.44 -0.04
C ASP A 140 17.65 -4.12 1.05
N GLY A 141 17.06 -5.14 1.69
CA GLY A 141 16.14 -4.97 2.80
C GLY A 141 14.83 -4.26 2.44
N ILE A 142 14.47 -4.21 1.16
CA ILE A 142 13.27 -3.54 0.64
C ILE A 142 12.53 -4.45 -0.34
N HIS A 143 13.24 -5.05 -1.30
CA HIS A 143 12.64 -5.84 -2.36
C HIS A 143 12.44 -7.29 -1.94
N PHE A 144 11.36 -7.90 -2.42
CA PHE A 144 10.98 -9.25 -2.00
C PHE A 144 11.75 -10.33 -2.75
N THR A 145 12.02 -11.44 -2.07
CA THR A 145 12.27 -12.74 -2.69
C THR A 145 10.96 -13.33 -3.23
N ASP A 146 11.00 -14.52 -3.83
CA ASP A 146 9.77 -15.24 -4.18
C ASP A 146 8.94 -15.63 -2.95
N ALA A 147 9.59 -15.98 -1.84
CA ALA A 147 8.92 -16.27 -0.57
C ALA A 147 8.29 -15.01 0.03
N GLY A 148 9.00 -13.88 0.04
CA GLY A 148 8.45 -12.59 0.47
C GLY A 148 7.27 -12.14 -0.37
N ASN A 149 7.34 -12.35 -1.69
CA ASN A 149 6.22 -12.10 -2.59
C ASN A 149 4.98 -12.91 -2.17
N ALA A 150 5.13 -14.20 -1.85
CA ALA A 150 4.02 -15.06 -1.43
C ALA A 150 3.45 -14.68 -0.05
N ALA A 151 4.32 -14.37 0.92
CA ALA A 151 3.93 -13.89 2.24
C ALA A 151 3.12 -12.59 2.12
N PHE A 152 3.67 -11.61 1.38
CA PHE A 152 3.02 -10.34 1.10
C PHE A 152 1.62 -10.50 0.50
N ALA A 153 1.48 -11.35 -0.53
CA ALA A 153 0.19 -11.61 -1.16
C ALA A 153 -0.80 -12.27 -0.18
N SER A 154 -0.33 -13.17 0.68
CA SER A 154 -1.17 -13.85 1.67
C SER A 154 -1.67 -12.89 2.74
N LEU A 155 -0.80 -11.99 3.21
CA LEU A 155 -1.15 -10.91 4.13
C LEU A 155 -2.26 -10.02 3.56
N VAL A 156 -2.13 -9.60 2.30
CA VAL A 156 -3.19 -8.78 1.65
C VAL A 156 -4.50 -9.54 1.53
N VAL A 157 -4.47 -10.81 1.09
CA VAL A 157 -5.69 -11.62 0.96
C VAL A 157 -6.38 -11.78 2.32
N ALA A 158 -5.61 -12.05 3.39
CA ALA A 158 -6.15 -12.15 4.74
C ALA A 158 -6.78 -10.83 5.22
N ALA A 159 -6.19 -9.68 4.89
CA ALA A 159 -6.76 -8.38 5.23
C ALA A 159 -8.04 -8.06 4.44
N VAL A 160 -8.09 -8.40 3.15
CA VAL A 160 -9.30 -8.24 2.33
C VAL A 160 -10.44 -9.13 2.82
N ASP A 161 -10.15 -10.38 3.19
CA ASP A 161 -11.16 -11.31 3.71
C ASP A 161 -11.73 -10.88 5.07
N GLN A 162 -11.05 -9.99 5.83
CA GLN A 162 -11.58 -9.40 7.07
C GLN A 162 -12.58 -8.26 6.85
N LEU A 163 -12.62 -7.67 5.66
CA LEU A 163 -13.57 -6.60 5.31
C LEU A 163 -14.92 -7.14 4.81
N ARG A 164 -15.08 -8.46 4.70
CA ARG A 164 -16.25 -9.16 4.14
C ARG A 164 -17.06 -9.83 5.24
#